data_AF-A0A328KW56-F1
#
_entry.id   AF-A0A328KW56-F1
#
_cell.length_a   1.000
_cell.length_b   1.000
_cell.length_c   1.000
_cell.angle_alpha   90.00
_cell.angle_beta   90.00
_cell.angle_gamma   90.00
#
_symmetry.space_group_name_H-M   'P 1'
#
loop_
_entity.id
_entity.type
_entity.pdbx_description
1 polymer ?
#
loop_
_entity_poly.entity_id
_entity_poly.type
_entity_poly.pdbx_seq_one_letter_code
_entity_poly.pdbx_strand_id
1 'polypeptide(L)'
;VAQMHDEELLEAIGKKRGAMQGGGRVNLQKTAEIVLTDFRSAILGRITLEVPAEFEAWSAVAAVQEAERAARKEARKAKPQRSQR
;
A
#
# COMPACT_ATOMS: atom_id res chain seq x y z
N VAL A 1 -5.66 -16.28 16.10
CA VAL A 1 -4.88 -15.16 15.52
C VAL A 1 -5.63 -14.50 14.37
N ALA A 2 -6.03 -15.22 13.32
CA ALA A 2 -6.70 -14.63 12.14
C ALA A 2 -8.08 -13.96 12.37
N GLN A 3 -8.68 -14.13 13.56
CA GLN A 3 -9.94 -13.47 13.94
C GLN A 3 -9.75 -12.34 14.96
N MET A 4 -8.51 -12.04 15.36
CA MET A 4 -8.24 -10.94 16.29
C MET A 4 -8.35 -9.60 15.55
N HIS A 5 -8.81 -8.58 16.26
CA HIS A 5 -8.67 -7.20 15.78
C HIS A 5 -7.20 -6.75 15.83
N ASP A 6 -6.82 -5.80 14.98
CA ASP A 6 -5.43 -5.35 14.83
C ASP A 6 -4.80 -4.87 16.16
N GLU A 7 -5.59 -4.17 16.98
CA GLU A 7 -5.16 -3.68 18.30
C GLU A 7 -4.89 -4.84 19.27
N GLU A 8 -5.76 -5.85 19.30
CA GLU A 8 -5.60 -7.03 20.15
C GLU A 8 -4.36 -7.84 19.76
N LEU A 9 -4.10 -7.92 18.45
CA LEU A 9 -2.91 -8.59 17.93
C LEU A 9 -1.64 -7.83 18.35
N LEU A 10 -1.62 -6.50 18.20
CA LEU A 10 -0.52 -5.68 18.66
C LEU A 10 -0.32 -5.78 20.17
N GLU A 11 -1.37 -5.80 20.97
CA GLU A 11 -1.25 -6.03 22.41
C GLU A 11 -0.62 -7.38 22.75
N ALA A 12 -1.07 -8.45 22.09
CA ALA A 12 -0.54 -9.79 22.31
C ALA A 12 0.94 -9.89 21.93
N ILE A 13 1.34 -9.28 20.82
CA ILE A 13 2.75 -9.20 20.39
C ILE A 13 3.55 -8.41 21.43
N GLY A 14 3.05 -7.25 21.86
CA GLY A 14 3.72 -6.38 22.80
C GLY A 14 3.94 -7.04 24.17
N LYS A 15 2.93 -7.74 24.70
CA LYS A 15 3.04 -8.57 25.91
C LYS A 15 4.12 -9.65 25.75
N LYS A 16 4.13 -10.35 24.62
CA LYS A 16 5.10 -11.43 24.35
C LYS A 16 6.53 -10.92 24.16
N ARG A 17 6.71 -9.75 23.57
CA ARG A 17 8.02 -9.15 23.27
C ARG A 17 8.51 -8.18 24.35
N GLY A 18 7.77 -8.01 25.45
CA GLY A 18 8.14 -7.12 26.55
C GLY A 18 8.10 -5.62 26.20
N ALA A 19 7.31 -5.23 25.19
CA ALA A 19 7.08 -3.83 24.83
C ALA A 19 6.06 -3.20 25.80
N MET A 20 6.44 -3.10 27.07
CA MET A 20 5.59 -2.57 28.14
C MET A 20 5.93 -1.10 28.44
N GLN A 21 4.96 -0.38 28.99
CA GLN A 21 5.11 0.95 29.58
C GLN A 21 4.64 0.94 31.05
N GLY A 22 4.76 2.09 31.72
CA GLY A 22 4.36 2.25 33.12
C GLY A 22 2.91 1.80 33.37
N GLY A 23 2.66 1.28 34.57
CA GLY A 23 1.32 0.82 34.97
C GLY A 23 0.89 -0.51 34.34
N GLY A 24 1.82 -1.33 33.85
CA GLY A 24 1.52 -2.68 33.32
C GLY A 24 0.83 -2.69 31.97
N ARG A 25 0.84 -1.56 31.25
CA ARG A 25 0.22 -1.42 29.92
C ARG A 25 1.21 -1.75 28.82
N VAL A 26 0.70 -2.19 27.67
CA VAL A 26 1.52 -2.37 26.47
C VAL A 26 1.83 -1.00 25.85
N ASN A 27 3.05 -0.83 25.37
CA ASN A 27 3.44 0.29 24.53
C ASN A 27 3.18 -0.07 23.06
N LEU A 28 2.05 0.39 22.51
CA LEU A 28 1.64 0.09 21.14
C LEU A 28 2.60 0.66 20.10
N GLN A 29 3.13 1.87 20.32
CA GLN A 29 4.10 2.50 19.42
C GLN A 29 5.36 1.65 19.27
N LYS A 30 5.97 1.26 20.41
CA LYS A 30 7.15 0.38 20.42
C LYS A 30 6.84 -0.98 19.80
N THR A 31 5.64 -1.50 20.00
CA THR A 31 5.24 -2.77 19.41
C THR A 31 5.11 -2.66 17.90
N ALA A 32 4.50 -1.59 17.38
CA ALA A 32 4.40 -1.32 15.95
C ALA A 32 5.79 -1.19 15.30
N GLU A 33 6.72 -0.50 15.96
CA GLU A 33 8.11 -0.40 15.50
C GLU A 33 8.80 -1.77 15.42
N ILE A 34 8.61 -2.64 16.41
CA ILE A 34 9.11 -4.02 16.40
C ILE A 34 8.53 -4.79 15.21
N VAL A 35 7.21 -4.75 15.01
CA VAL A 35 6.54 -5.47 13.92
C VAL A 35 7.04 -4.98 12.55
N LEU A 36 7.14 -3.66 12.37
CA LEU A 36 7.65 -3.08 11.12
C LEU A 36 9.13 -3.42 10.89
N THR A 37 9.93 -3.49 11.94
CA THR A 37 11.34 -3.89 11.86
C THR A 37 11.46 -5.35 11.45
N ASP A 38 10.71 -6.25 12.07
CA ASP A 38 10.69 -7.68 11.74
C ASP A 38 10.19 -7.91 10.30
N PHE A 39 9.20 -7.14 9.84
CA PHE A 39 8.74 -7.19 8.46
C PHE A 39 9.82 -6.74 7.47
N ARG A 40 10.41 -5.54 7.67
CA ARG A 40 11.42 -4.97 6.76
C ARG A 40 12.73 -5.76 6.71
N SER A 41 13.08 -6.42 7.81
CA SER A 41 14.25 -7.30 7.89
C SER A 41 13.99 -8.71 7.37
N ALA A 42 12.78 -9.00 6.86
CA ALA A 42 12.34 -10.31 6.39
C ALA A 42 12.37 -11.42 7.46
N ILE A 43 12.40 -11.07 8.76
CA ILE A 43 12.33 -12.02 9.88
C ILE A 43 10.99 -12.77 9.87
N LEU A 44 9.91 -12.09 9.46
CA LEU A 44 8.58 -12.71 9.33
C LEU A 44 8.48 -13.67 8.12
N GLY A 45 9.51 -13.73 7.27
CA GLY A 45 9.53 -14.52 6.04
C GLY A 45 9.20 -13.71 4.79
N ARG A 46 8.94 -14.41 3.67
CA ARG A 46 8.63 -13.81 2.37
C ARG A 46 7.16 -13.41 2.32
N ILE A 47 6.87 -12.18 2.72
CA ILE A 47 5.54 -11.58 2.70
C ILE A 47 5.55 -10.43 1.70
N THR A 48 4.53 -10.34 0.84
CA THR A 48 4.25 -9.17 0.00
C THR A 48 3.04 -8.43 0.55
N LEU A 49 3.07 -7.09 0.51
CA LEU A 49 1.92 -6.25 0.87
C LEU A 49 0.99 -5.98 -0.32
N GLU A 50 1.40 -6.43 -1.51
CA GLU A 50 0.63 -6.31 -2.74
C GLU A 50 -0.16 -7.58 -3.04
N VAL A 51 -1.27 -7.43 -3.77
CA VAL A 51 -2.00 -8.54 -4.39
C VAL A 51 -1.74 -8.47 -5.91
N PRO A 52 -0.81 -9.27 -6.46
CA PRO A 52 -0.35 -9.10 -7.85
C PRO A 52 -1.48 -9.09 -8.90
N ALA A 53 -2.49 -9.94 -8.74
CA ALA A 53 -3.63 -10.00 -9.65
C ALA A 53 -4.46 -8.70 -9.65
N GLU A 54 -4.59 -8.02 -8.50
CA GLU A 54 -5.28 -6.73 -8.41
C GLU A 54 -4.46 -5.63 -9.10
N PHE A 55 -3.15 -5.65 -8.89
CA PHE A 55 -2.24 -4.71 -9.55
C PHE A 55 -2.25 -4.85 -11.08
N GLU A 56 -2.28 -6.08 -11.60
CA GLU A 56 -2.41 -6.35 -13.03
C GLU A 56 -3.71 -5.78 -13.61
N ALA A 57 -4.83 -5.97 -12.90
CA ALA A 57 -6.12 -5.43 -13.31
C ALA A 57 -6.10 -3.89 -13.37
N TRP A 58 -5.56 -3.21 -12.35
CA TRP A 58 -5.41 -1.75 -12.34
C TRP A 58 -4.50 -1.25 -13.46
N SER A 59 -3.40 -1.95 -13.71
CA SER A 59 -2.44 -1.61 -14.77
C SER A 59 -3.08 -1.70 -16.16
N ALA A 60 -3.89 -2.72 -16.42
CA ALA A 60 -4.62 -2.86 -17.68
C ALA A 60 -5.61 -1.71 -17.91
N VAL A 61 -6.36 -1.31 -16.87
CA VAL A 61 -7.27 -0.15 -16.94
C VAL A 61 -6.50 1.14 -17.21
N ALA A 62 -5.37 1.35 -16.54
CA ALA A 62 -4.54 2.54 -16.74
C ALA A 62 -4.01 2.65 -18.19
N ALA A 63 -3.58 1.53 -18.77
CA ALA A 63 -3.06 1.48 -20.15
C ALA A 63 -4.12 1.90 -21.19
N VAL A 64 -5.37 1.44 -21.03
CA VAL A 64 -6.48 1.84 -21.92
C VAL A 64 -6.72 3.35 -21.83
N GLN A 65 -6.80 3.90 -20.61
CA GLN A 65 -7.02 5.33 -20.40
C GLN A 65 -5.88 6.19 -20.95
N GLU A 66 -4.64 5.69 -20.90
CA GLU A 66 -3.49 6.38 -21.48
C GLU A 66 -3.56 6.40 -23.01
N ALA A 67 -3.91 5.28 -23.64
CA ALA A 67 -4.09 5.20 -25.09
C ALA A 67 -5.20 6.15 -25.58
N GLU A 68 -6.32 6.23 -24.88
CA GLU A 68 -7.39 7.18 -25.17
C GLU A 68 -6.94 8.64 -25.02
N ARG A 69 -6.21 8.96 -23.94
CA ARG A 69 -5.63 10.29 -23.73
C ARG A 69 -4.64 10.65 -24.82
N ALA A 70 -3.80 9.71 -25.26
CA ALA A 70 -2.85 9.91 -26.34
C ALA A 70 -3.58 10.18 -27.66
N ALA A 71 -4.58 9.35 -28.02
CA ALA A 71 -5.39 9.53 -29.22
C ALA A 71 -6.10 10.90 -29.24
N ARG A 72 -6.67 11.33 -28.09
CA ARG A 72 -7.30 12.65 -27.97
C ARG A 72 -6.31 13.80 -28.12
N LYS A 73 -5.10 13.67 -27.59
CA LYS A 73 -4.03 14.67 -27.76
C LYS A 73 -3.60 14.76 -29.23
N GLU A 74 -3.39 13.64 -29.90
CA GLU A 74 -3.03 13.60 -31.33
C GLU A 74 -4.13 14.18 -32.23
N ALA A 75 -5.40 13.82 -31.98
CA ALA A 75 -6.54 14.40 -32.69
C ALA A 75 -6.66 15.93 -32.49
N ARG A 76 -6.24 16.45 -31.33
CA ARG A 76 -6.23 17.89 -31.05
C ARG A 76 -5.11 18.62 -31.81
N LYS A 77 -3.94 17.99 -31.97
CA LYS A 77 -2.82 18.54 -32.75
C LYS A 77 -3.09 18.52 -34.26
N ALA A 78 -3.82 17.50 -34.74
CA ALA A 78 -4.10 17.31 -36.16
C ALA A 78 -5.17 18.26 -36.75
N LYS A 79 -5.91 19.03 -35.92
CA LYS A 79 -6.82 20.08 -36.42
C LYS A 79 -6.04 21.39 -36.56
N PRO A 80 -5.70 21.85 -37.80
CA PRO A 80 -4.95 23.08 -37.98
C PRO A 80 -5.77 24.27 -37.50
N GLN A 81 -5.09 25.23 -36.87
CA GLN A 81 -5.65 26.50 -36.44
C GLN A 81 -6.23 27.20 -37.68
N ARG A 82 -7.56 27.31 -37.75
CA ARG A 82 -8.27 28.05 -38.80
C ARG A 82 -7.73 29.49 -38.80
N SER A 83 -6.78 29.75 -39.68
CA SER A 83 -6.35 31.09 -40.07
C SER A 83 -7.57 31.73 -40.72
N GLN A 84 -8.28 32.55 -39.94
CA GLN A 84 -9.24 33.49 -40.48
C GLN A 84 -8.42 34.64 -41.08
N ARG A 85 -8.59 34.82 -42.40
CA ARG A 85 -8.15 35.98 -43.17
C ARG A 85 -9.14 37.13 -42.99
#